data_AF-A0A2T4WY02-F1
#
_entry.id   AF-A0A2T4WY02-F1
#
_cell.length_a   1.000
_cell.length_b   1.000
_cell.length_c   1.000
_cell.angle_alpha   90.00
_cell.angle_beta   90.00
_cell.angle_gamma   90.00
#
_symmetry.space_group_name_H-M   'P 1'
#
loop_
_entity.id
_entity.type
_entity.pdbx_description
1 polymer ?
#
loop_
_entity_poly.entity_id
_entity_poly.type
_entity_poly.pdbx_seq_one_letter_code
_entity_poly.pdbx_strand_id
1 'polypeptide(L)'
;MKIIRNRGLTSRYQQNLNALQRAFTTEKRASVAYYYQEFLLNYEIHDVQSLNNRAKGDLHIPPTLQSLDTYYLAQRLELLNSLLLQQKITPLESSAQLLAPITGLPPHQVNEEHPLLLIAWKIHLQLQVPIPRAGAFSEILTLLQKYDDQLDAMVLQQFYAYLRNICTLLMQQGSIDFAPILHHIQRDNLERGSLFHQAKLSPSAYMSVTKTAILVGAFEWALNFIETYKTRLLDAGEDAENYYGLIKAQYFFATGQYEAALDVLPAHFADLMYLINGKRLELKIYYELESPLLSYRIDAYKMYISRSSGKMFSPKIRELERNFINLLLQIQQCTQGDSPRVARIISRIKEKKYLAERDWLLEKVQAKSR
;
A
#
# COMPACT_ATOMS: atom_id res chain seq x y z
N MET A 1 23.32 -22.92 -21.61
CA MET A 1 23.79 -22.62 -22.99
C MET A 1 25.30 -22.43 -23.05
N LYS A 2 25.88 -21.41 -22.39
CA LYS A 2 27.35 -21.14 -22.37
C LYS A 2 28.24 -22.36 -22.07
N ILE A 3 27.88 -23.18 -21.08
CA ILE A 3 28.65 -24.41 -20.74
C ILE A 3 28.66 -25.42 -21.90
N ILE A 4 27.54 -25.60 -22.59
CA ILE A 4 27.41 -26.56 -23.70
C ILE A 4 28.20 -26.06 -24.92
N ARG A 5 28.15 -24.75 -25.17
CA ARG A 5 28.92 -24.08 -26.22
C ARG A 5 30.43 -24.18 -25.98
N ASN A 6 30.89 -23.86 -24.76
CA ASN A 6 32.31 -23.92 -24.40
C ASN A 6 32.89 -25.34 -24.47
N ARG A 7 32.03 -26.37 -24.45
CA ARG A 7 32.41 -27.77 -24.64
C ARG A 7 32.37 -28.23 -26.11
N GLY A 8 32.11 -27.33 -27.07
CA GLY A 8 32.09 -27.65 -28.50
C GLY A 8 30.90 -28.52 -28.97
N LEU A 9 29.85 -28.66 -28.15
CA LEU A 9 28.71 -29.53 -28.44
C LEU A 9 27.66 -28.82 -29.33
N THR A 10 28.03 -28.49 -30.57
CA THR A 10 27.27 -27.60 -31.47
C THR A 10 25.84 -28.09 -31.79
N SER A 11 25.65 -29.39 -32.04
CA SER A 11 24.31 -29.96 -32.32
C SER A 11 23.37 -29.83 -31.12
N ARG A 12 23.86 -30.18 -29.92
CA ARG A 12 23.09 -30.07 -28.66
C ARG A 12 22.83 -28.61 -28.29
N TYR A 13 23.77 -27.71 -28.60
CA TYR A 13 23.57 -26.27 -28.47
C TYR A 13 22.41 -25.80 -29.34
N GLN A 14 22.40 -26.13 -30.64
CA GLN A 14 21.36 -25.70 -31.57
C GLN A 14 19.97 -26.24 -31.19
N GLN A 15 19.89 -27.50 -30.76
CA GLN A 15 18.65 -28.10 -30.28
C GLN A 15 18.10 -27.34 -29.06
N ASN A 16 18.95 -27.03 -28.08
CA ASN A 16 18.54 -26.28 -26.89
C ASN A 16 18.17 -24.82 -27.21
N LEU A 17 18.87 -24.17 -28.14
CA LEU A 17 18.55 -22.81 -28.58
C LEU A 17 17.15 -22.76 -29.22
N ASN A 18 16.87 -23.68 -30.14
CA ASN A 18 15.56 -23.78 -30.78
C ASN A 18 14.45 -24.10 -29.77
N ALA A 19 14.72 -24.96 -28.77
CA ALA A 19 13.78 -25.28 -27.71
C ALA A 19 13.47 -24.05 -26.84
N LEU A 20 14.49 -23.29 -26.45
CA LEU A 20 14.33 -22.05 -25.69
C LEU A 20 13.54 -21.00 -26.49
N GLN A 21 13.89 -20.77 -27.76
CA GLN A 21 13.15 -19.84 -28.62
C GLN A 21 11.66 -20.22 -28.74
N ARG A 22 11.34 -21.52 -28.83
CA ARG A 22 9.96 -22.01 -28.85
C ARG A 22 9.24 -21.78 -27.51
N ALA A 23 9.93 -21.98 -26.38
CA ALA A 23 9.37 -21.68 -25.06
C ALA A 23 8.98 -20.20 -24.92
N PHE A 24 9.85 -19.28 -25.39
CA PHE A 24 9.55 -17.84 -25.41
C PHE A 24 8.37 -17.46 -26.31
N THR A 25 8.10 -18.21 -27.37
CA THR A 25 6.90 -17.95 -28.20
C THR A 25 5.59 -18.44 -27.57
N THR A 26 5.65 -19.37 -26.60
CA THR A 26 4.47 -20.03 -26.01
C THR A 26 4.08 -19.48 -24.65
N GLU A 27 5.02 -18.96 -23.86
CA GLU A 27 4.77 -18.42 -22.52
C GLU A 27 5.04 -16.90 -22.49
N LYS A 28 3.98 -16.09 -22.63
CA LYS A 28 4.05 -14.63 -22.82
C LYS A 28 3.64 -13.80 -21.60
N ARG A 29 3.80 -14.31 -20.38
CA ARG A 29 3.49 -13.52 -19.18
C ARG A 29 4.64 -12.57 -18.88
N ALA A 30 4.41 -11.29 -19.15
CA ALA A 30 5.40 -10.25 -18.96
C ALA A 30 5.77 -10.11 -17.48
N SER A 31 7.07 -10.21 -17.21
CA SER A 31 7.70 -9.97 -15.93
C SER A 31 9.10 -9.43 -16.16
N VAL A 32 9.71 -8.85 -15.11
CA VAL A 32 11.11 -8.41 -15.20
C VAL A 32 12.04 -9.61 -15.44
N ALA A 33 11.74 -10.75 -14.82
CA ALA A 33 12.46 -12.00 -15.06
C ALA A 33 12.33 -12.49 -16.51
N TYR A 34 11.13 -12.41 -17.09
CA TYR A 34 10.90 -12.73 -18.51
C TYR A 34 11.77 -11.85 -19.42
N TYR A 35 11.75 -10.52 -19.23
CA TYR A 35 12.55 -9.61 -20.05
C TYR A 35 14.06 -9.83 -19.86
N TYR A 36 14.50 -10.18 -18.64
CA TYR A 36 15.89 -10.55 -18.40
C TYR A 36 16.30 -11.80 -19.18
N GLN A 37 15.46 -12.84 -19.15
CA GLN A 37 15.74 -14.09 -19.86
C GLN A 37 15.69 -13.88 -21.39
N GLU A 38 14.79 -13.03 -21.89
CA GLU A 38 14.72 -12.64 -23.31
C GLU A 38 16.01 -11.93 -23.75
N PHE A 39 16.51 -10.99 -22.95
CA PHE A 39 17.81 -10.36 -23.18
C PHE A 39 18.95 -11.39 -23.23
N LEU A 40 19.02 -12.30 -22.26
CA LEU A 40 20.05 -13.34 -22.24
C LEU A 40 20.02 -14.25 -23.47
N LEU A 41 18.82 -14.56 -23.97
CA LEU A 41 18.64 -15.34 -25.19
C LEU A 41 19.15 -14.58 -26.42
N ASN A 42 18.73 -13.32 -26.60
CA ASN A 42 19.17 -12.49 -27.72
C ASN A 42 20.68 -12.26 -27.70
N TYR A 43 21.25 -11.99 -26.51
CA TYR A 43 22.68 -11.84 -26.33
C TYR A 43 23.47 -13.11 -26.70
N GLU A 44 22.96 -14.29 -26.34
CA GLU A 44 23.60 -15.56 -26.69
C GLU A 44 23.57 -15.81 -28.22
N ILE A 45 22.48 -15.43 -28.90
CA ILE A 45 22.39 -15.48 -30.38
C ILE A 45 23.41 -14.54 -31.01
N HIS A 46 23.49 -13.30 -30.51
CA HIS A 46 24.46 -12.31 -30.96
C HIS A 46 25.91 -12.79 -30.81
N ASP A 47 26.25 -13.36 -29.65
CA ASP A 47 27.61 -13.85 -29.36
C ASP A 47 28.02 -14.97 -30.33
N VAL A 48 27.10 -15.90 -30.64
CA VAL A 48 27.36 -16.97 -31.64
C VAL A 48 27.47 -16.44 -33.06
N GLN A 49 26.63 -15.48 -33.46
CA GLN A 49 26.74 -14.87 -34.79
C GLN A 49 28.05 -14.08 -34.94
N SER A 50 28.49 -13.41 -33.87
CA SER A 50 29.74 -12.66 -33.83
C SER A 50 30.97 -13.57 -33.96
N LEU A 51 30.97 -14.73 -33.29
CA LEU A 51 32.05 -15.73 -33.40
C LEU A 51 32.14 -16.37 -34.79
N ASN A 52 31.01 -16.48 -35.50
CA ASN A 52 30.93 -17.08 -36.83
C ASN A 52 30.85 -16.03 -37.95
N ASN A 53 31.24 -14.78 -37.68
CA ASN A 53 31.02 -13.66 -38.57
C ASN A 53 31.75 -13.84 -39.91
N ARG A 54 30.98 -14.02 -41.00
CA ARG A 54 31.46 -14.10 -42.39
C ARG A 54 31.25 -12.80 -43.17
N ALA A 55 31.25 -11.66 -42.46
CA ALA A 55 31.18 -10.29 -42.96
C ALA A 55 29.83 -9.79 -43.50
N LYS A 56 28.69 -10.47 -43.23
CA LYS A 56 27.35 -10.01 -43.62
C LYS A 56 26.32 -10.19 -42.50
N GLY A 57 25.43 -9.20 -42.32
CA GLY A 57 24.32 -9.21 -41.36
C GLY A 57 24.47 -8.15 -40.25
N ASP A 58 23.42 -8.01 -39.42
CA ASP A 58 23.39 -7.12 -38.25
C ASP A 58 23.90 -7.79 -36.96
N LEU A 59 24.35 -9.05 -37.07
CA LEU A 59 24.82 -9.88 -35.96
C LEU A 59 23.80 -10.03 -34.82
N HIS A 60 22.50 -9.86 -35.09
CA HIS A 60 21.45 -9.85 -34.05
C HIS A 60 21.62 -8.74 -33.01
N ILE A 61 22.37 -7.68 -33.32
CA ILE A 61 22.58 -6.54 -32.42
C ILE A 61 21.27 -5.79 -32.13
N PRO A 62 20.40 -5.46 -33.11
CA PRO A 62 19.19 -4.69 -32.82
C PRO A 62 18.23 -5.37 -31.83
N PRO A 63 17.86 -6.67 -31.97
CA PRO A 63 17.03 -7.35 -30.98
C PRO A 63 17.71 -7.47 -29.60
N THR A 64 19.03 -7.60 -29.58
CA THR A 64 19.80 -7.63 -28.33
C THR A 64 19.74 -6.31 -27.58
N LEU A 65 19.89 -5.18 -28.29
CA LEU A 65 19.76 -3.85 -27.69
C LEU A 65 18.33 -3.59 -27.22
N GLN A 66 17.33 -3.91 -28.04
CA GLN A 66 15.92 -3.72 -27.67
C GLN A 66 15.55 -4.49 -26.40
N SER A 67 15.90 -5.77 -26.32
CA SER A 67 15.61 -6.59 -25.14
C SER A 67 16.40 -6.15 -23.90
N LEU A 68 17.64 -5.67 -24.07
CA LEU A 68 18.42 -5.05 -23.00
C LEU A 68 17.72 -3.81 -22.44
N ASP A 69 17.29 -2.90 -23.31
CA ASP A 69 16.60 -1.67 -22.92
C ASP A 69 15.28 -1.97 -22.21
N THR A 70 14.46 -2.86 -22.75
CA THR A 70 13.19 -3.28 -22.12
C THR A 70 13.40 -3.85 -20.72
N TYR A 71 14.37 -4.78 -20.57
CA TYR A 71 14.72 -5.34 -19.25
C TYR A 71 15.20 -4.25 -18.28
N TYR A 72 16.16 -3.44 -18.71
CA TYR A 72 16.74 -2.39 -17.88
C TYR A 72 15.68 -1.40 -17.39
N LEU A 73 14.80 -0.95 -18.29
CA LEU A 73 13.73 -0.02 -17.96
C LEU A 73 12.71 -0.64 -16.99
N ALA A 74 12.33 -1.90 -17.21
CA ALA A 74 11.39 -2.60 -16.34
C ALA A 74 11.94 -2.73 -14.91
N GLN A 75 13.19 -3.19 -14.79
CA GLN A 75 13.87 -3.33 -13.51
C GLN A 75 14.10 -1.98 -12.82
N ARG A 76 14.48 -0.95 -13.58
CA ARG A 76 14.71 0.40 -13.04
C ARG A 76 13.42 1.03 -12.54
N LEU A 77 12.33 0.92 -13.29
CA LEU A 77 11.02 1.45 -12.87
C LEU A 77 10.48 0.76 -11.63
N GLU A 78 10.62 -0.57 -11.53
CA GLU A 78 10.21 -1.34 -10.36
C GLU A 78 10.93 -0.84 -9.08
N LEU A 79 12.26 -0.72 -9.14
CA LEU A 79 13.05 -0.20 -8.03
C LEU A 79 12.75 1.26 -7.70
N LEU A 80 12.58 2.12 -8.71
CA LEU A 80 12.22 3.53 -8.51
C LEU A 80 10.83 3.68 -7.87
N ASN A 81 9.85 2.89 -8.30
CA ASN A 81 8.51 2.94 -7.72
C ASN A 81 8.53 2.48 -6.26
N SER A 82 9.28 1.42 -5.95
CA SER A 82 9.51 0.97 -4.57
C SER A 82 10.18 2.05 -3.72
N LEU A 83 11.23 2.70 -4.24
CA LEU A 83 11.93 3.78 -3.54
C LEU A 83 11.02 5.00 -3.30
N LEU A 84 10.32 5.47 -4.32
CA LEU A 84 9.41 6.62 -4.22
C LEU A 84 8.27 6.34 -3.24
N LEU A 85 7.71 5.13 -3.26
CA LEU A 85 6.69 4.75 -2.29
C LEU A 85 7.26 4.73 -0.86
N GLN A 86 8.45 4.15 -0.67
CA GLN A 86 9.11 4.11 0.63
C GLN A 86 9.41 5.52 1.16
N GLN A 87 9.84 6.45 0.30
CA GLN A 87 10.08 7.85 0.64
C GLN A 87 8.83 8.60 1.13
N LYS A 88 7.62 8.19 0.71
CA LYS A 88 6.37 8.74 1.23
C LYS A 88 6.11 8.33 2.70
N ILE A 89 6.74 7.25 3.17
CA ILE A 89 6.56 6.68 4.51
C ILE A 89 7.73 7.08 5.42
N THR A 90 8.95 6.91 4.91
CA THR A 90 10.21 7.11 5.64
C THR A 90 11.03 8.21 4.96
N PRO A 91 11.54 9.21 5.70
CA PRO A 91 12.45 10.18 5.13
C PRO A 91 13.77 9.49 4.78
N LEU A 92 13.94 9.15 3.51
CA LEU A 92 15.17 8.59 2.96
C LEU A 92 15.82 9.65 2.08
N GLU A 93 17.08 9.97 2.37
CA GLU A 93 17.89 10.80 1.47
C GLU A 93 18.24 9.99 0.22
N SER A 94 18.10 10.61 -0.95
CA SER A 94 18.46 9.99 -2.21
C SER A 94 19.06 11.06 -3.12
N SER A 95 20.13 10.73 -3.83
CA SER A 95 20.78 11.69 -4.72
C SER A 95 19.83 12.07 -5.86
N ALA A 96 19.85 13.35 -6.25
CA ALA A 96 19.05 13.83 -7.38
C ALA A 96 19.37 13.09 -8.70
N GLN A 97 20.56 12.50 -8.82
CA GLN A 97 20.95 11.66 -9.95
C GLN A 97 20.25 10.29 -9.95
N LEU A 98 20.02 9.70 -8.77
CA LEU A 98 19.29 8.43 -8.64
C LEU A 98 17.82 8.60 -9.02
N LEU A 99 17.23 9.70 -8.56
CA LEU A 99 15.86 10.10 -8.85
C LEU A 99 15.72 10.91 -10.14
N ALA A 100 16.82 11.11 -10.87
CA ALA A 100 16.78 11.78 -12.15
C ALA A 100 15.70 11.09 -12.98
N PRO A 101 14.78 11.85 -13.60
CA PRO A 101 13.74 11.24 -14.39
C PRO A 101 14.40 10.27 -15.35
N ILE A 102 13.71 9.20 -15.73
CA ILE A 102 14.08 8.49 -16.95
C ILE A 102 13.73 9.45 -18.09
N THR A 103 14.55 10.50 -18.26
CA THR A 103 14.44 11.54 -19.25
C THR A 103 14.75 10.86 -20.57
N GLY A 104 13.70 10.37 -21.23
CA GLY A 104 13.84 9.66 -22.49
C GLY A 104 13.39 8.21 -22.47
N LEU A 105 12.38 7.82 -21.68
CA LEU A 105 11.56 6.68 -22.09
C LEU A 105 11.03 6.98 -23.49
N PRO A 106 11.48 6.27 -24.54
CA PRO A 106 10.98 6.52 -25.87
C PRO A 106 9.47 6.24 -25.86
N PRO A 107 8.62 7.11 -26.41
CA PRO A 107 7.17 6.86 -26.47
C PRO A 107 6.82 5.51 -27.09
N HIS A 108 7.68 4.98 -27.96
CA HIS A 108 7.54 3.66 -28.57
C HIS A 108 7.85 2.47 -27.65
N GLN A 109 8.52 2.65 -26.51
CA GLN A 109 8.80 1.57 -25.54
C GLN A 109 7.79 1.54 -24.39
N VAL A 110 7.00 2.59 -24.20
CA VAL A 110 5.94 2.70 -23.19
C VAL A 110 4.59 2.74 -23.90
N ASN A 111 4.24 1.62 -24.52
CA ASN A 111 3.04 1.49 -25.34
C ASN A 111 2.25 0.22 -24.96
N GLU A 112 1.19 -0.06 -25.71
CA GLU A 112 0.34 -1.24 -25.49
C GLU A 112 1.04 -2.59 -25.78
N GLU A 113 2.16 -2.59 -26.50
CA GLU A 113 2.95 -3.80 -26.78
C GLU A 113 3.78 -4.23 -25.57
N HIS A 114 4.05 -3.30 -24.64
CA HIS A 114 4.80 -3.54 -23.40
C HIS A 114 3.95 -3.17 -22.17
N PRO A 115 2.88 -3.93 -21.85
CA PRO A 115 1.91 -3.57 -20.81
C PRO A 115 2.54 -3.38 -19.43
N LEU A 116 3.56 -4.17 -19.07
CA LEU A 116 4.29 -4.02 -17.82
C LEU A 116 4.94 -2.64 -17.71
N LEU A 117 5.66 -2.19 -18.75
CA LEU A 117 6.33 -0.89 -18.77
C LEU A 117 5.32 0.25 -18.74
N LEU A 118 4.24 0.14 -19.52
CA LEU A 118 3.15 1.12 -19.56
C LEU A 118 2.53 1.35 -18.17
N ILE A 119 2.18 0.27 -17.48
CA ILE A 119 1.55 0.32 -16.16
C ILE A 119 2.56 0.81 -15.11
N ALA A 120 3.78 0.26 -15.09
CA ALA A 120 4.83 0.68 -14.17
C ALA A 120 5.14 2.18 -14.31
N TRP A 121 5.16 2.70 -15.54
CA TRP A 121 5.35 4.12 -15.82
C TRP A 121 4.18 4.98 -15.33
N LYS A 122 2.93 4.58 -15.59
CA LYS A 122 1.76 5.31 -15.06
C LYS A 122 1.76 5.38 -13.54
N ILE A 123 2.13 4.28 -12.86
CA ILE A 123 2.30 4.26 -11.40
C ILE A 123 3.43 5.21 -10.98
N HIS A 124 4.56 5.20 -11.69
CA HIS A 124 5.68 6.11 -11.43
C HIS A 124 5.26 7.57 -11.44
N LEU A 125 4.50 7.98 -12.46
CA LEU A 125 3.96 9.34 -12.55
C LEU A 125 3.06 9.70 -11.36
N GLN A 126 2.22 8.77 -10.88
CA GLN A 126 1.38 9.01 -9.70
C GLN A 126 2.19 9.11 -8.40
N LEU A 127 3.33 8.42 -8.32
CA LEU A 127 4.20 8.50 -7.14
C LEU A 127 4.96 9.84 -7.06
N GLN A 128 5.25 10.47 -8.21
CA GLN A 128 5.93 11.76 -8.26
C GLN A 128 5.05 12.96 -7.89
N VAL A 129 3.73 12.86 -8.10
CA VAL A 129 2.81 13.94 -7.74
C VAL A 129 2.46 13.91 -6.23
N PRO A 130 2.31 15.07 -5.57
CA PRO A 130 1.91 15.12 -4.16
C PRO A 130 0.53 14.51 -3.92
N ILE A 131 -0.46 14.89 -4.75
CA ILE A 131 -1.85 14.42 -4.67
C ILE A 131 -2.28 13.99 -6.08
N PRO A 132 -2.32 12.68 -6.36
CA PRO A 132 -2.86 12.14 -7.60
C PRO A 132 -4.33 12.48 -7.82
N ARG A 133 -4.80 12.42 -9.06
CA ARG A 133 -6.23 12.49 -9.38
C ARG A 133 -6.85 11.09 -9.38
N ALA A 134 -8.08 10.96 -8.88
CA ALA A 134 -8.82 9.71 -8.89
C ALA A 134 -8.93 9.07 -10.29
N GLY A 135 -9.10 9.89 -11.35
CA GLY A 135 -9.16 9.42 -12.73
C GLY A 135 -7.92 8.63 -13.18
N ALA A 136 -6.73 8.99 -12.70
CA ALA A 136 -5.50 8.27 -13.03
C ALA A 136 -5.48 6.83 -12.49
N PHE A 137 -6.16 6.59 -11.36
CA PHE A 137 -6.28 5.24 -10.79
C PHE A 137 -7.24 4.39 -11.63
N SER A 138 -8.34 4.98 -12.09
CA SER A 138 -9.28 4.31 -12.99
C SER A 138 -8.60 3.84 -14.27
N GLU A 139 -7.75 4.69 -14.87
CA GLU A 139 -6.95 4.32 -16.04
C GLU A 139 -6.01 3.14 -15.76
N ILE A 140 -5.27 3.18 -14.64
CA ILE A 140 -4.33 2.10 -14.29
C ILE A 140 -5.08 0.80 -14.01
N LEU A 141 -6.21 0.85 -13.30
CA LEU A 141 -7.05 -0.33 -13.03
C LEU A 141 -7.62 -0.94 -14.31
N THR A 142 -8.06 -0.10 -15.25
CA THR A 142 -8.53 -0.55 -16.57
C THR A 142 -7.41 -1.26 -17.33
N LEU A 143 -6.18 -0.76 -17.28
CA LEU A 143 -5.03 -1.41 -17.91
C LEU A 143 -4.66 -2.74 -17.23
N LEU A 144 -4.69 -2.80 -15.90
CA LEU A 144 -4.45 -4.04 -15.15
C LEU A 144 -5.47 -5.12 -15.53
N GLN A 145 -6.75 -4.75 -15.66
CA GLN A 145 -7.80 -5.68 -16.11
C GLN A 145 -7.62 -6.06 -17.58
N LYS A 146 -7.30 -5.11 -18.47
CA LYS A 146 -7.08 -5.36 -19.90
C LYS A 146 -5.93 -6.35 -20.15
N TYR A 147 -4.87 -6.29 -19.33
CA TYR A 147 -3.65 -7.08 -19.51
C TYR A 147 -3.45 -8.17 -18.45
N ASP A 148 -4.50 -8.55 -17.71
CA ASP A 148 -4.44 -9.55 -16.63
C ASP A 148 -3.80 -10.87 -17.09
N ASP A 149 -4.23 -11.39 -18.24
CA ASP A 149 -3.70 -12.64 -18.82
C ASP A 149 -2.28 -12.53 -19.39
N GLN A 150 -1.80 -11.31 -19.62
CA GLN A 150 -0.50 -11.02 -20.23
C GLN A 150 0.57 -10.68 -19.19
N LEU A 151 0.20 -10.50 -17.93
CA LEU A 151 1.12 -10.15 -16.85
C LEU A 151 1.35 -11.35 -15.93
N ASP A 152 2.55 -11.46 -15.40
CA ASP A 152 2.81 -12.43 -14.34
C ASP A 152 2.01 -12.09 -13.06
N ALA A 153 1.57 -13.12 -12.34
CA ALA A 153 0.75 -12.95 -11.15
C ALA A 153 1.45 -12.13 -10.05
N MET A 154 2.77 -12.27 -9.89
CA MET A 154 3.53 -11.46 -8.93
C MET A 154 3.60 -10.00 -9.35
N VAL A 155 3.69 -9.72 -10.67
CA VAL A 155 3.67 -8.36 -11.21
C VAL A 155 2.32 -7.69 -10.95
N LEU A 156 1.22 -8.39 -11.22
CA LEU A 156 -0.12 -7.91 -10.91
C LEU A 156 -0.28 -7.60 -9.41
N GLN A 157 0.13 -8.54 -8.55
CA GLN A 157 0.07 -8.37 -7.10
C GLN A 157 0.86 -7.13 -6.64
N GLN A 158 2.04 -6.91 -7.21
CA GLN A 158 2.88 -5.76 -6.91
C GLN A 158 2.26 -4.44 -7.38
N PHE A 159 1.69 -4.40 -8.60
CA PHE A 159 1.01 -3.20 -9.11
C PHE A 159 -0.21 -2.84 -8.28
N TYR A 160 -1.05 -3.80 -7.92
CA TYR A 160 -2.16 -3.55 -7.00
C TYR A 160 -1.66 -3.12 -5.61
N ALA A 161 -0.52 -3.65 -5.13
CA ALA A 161 0.08 -3.22 -3.86
C ALA A 161 0.49 -1.74 -3.90
N TYR A 162 1.08 -1.25 -4.99
CA TYR A 162 1.36 0.18 -5.16
C TYR A 162 0.07 1.01 -5.07
N LEU A 163 -0.98 0.63 -5.81
CA LEU A 163 -2.24 1.37 -5.79
C LEU A 163 -2.87 1.40 -4.40
N ARG A 164 -2.93 0.25 -3.71
CA ARG A 164 -3.45 0.18 -2.33
C ARG A 164 -2.66 1.08 -1.37
N ASN A 165 -1.34 1.05 -1.46
CA ASN A 165 -0.47 1.84 -0.60
C ASN A 165 -0.62 3.33 -0.87
N ILE A 166 -0.71 3.76 -2.13
CA ILE A 166 -0.94 5.17 -2.47
C ILE A 166 -2.29 5.64 -1.94
N CYS A 167 -3.38 4.89 -2.17
CA CYS A 167 -4.69 5.25 -1.64
C CYS A 167 -4.68 5.32 -0.11
N THR A 168 -4.04 4.35 0.56
CA THR A 168 -3.92 4.34 2.03
C THR A 168 -3.20 5.58 2.55
N LEU A 169 -2.10 5.99 1.91
CA LEU A 169 -1.36 7.19 2.28
C LEU A 169 -2.17 8.47 2.06
N LEU A 170 -2.92 8.56 0.97
CA LEU A 170 -3.79 9.71 0.68
C LEU A 170 -4.93 9.81 1.70
N MET A 171 -5.55 8.69 2.06
CA MET A 171 -6.58 8.64 3.10
C MET A 171 -6.03 9.08 4.46
N GLN A 172 -4.82 8.66 4.83
CA GLN A 172 -4.16 9.11 6.07
C GLN A 172 -3.86 10.62 6.08
N GLN A 173 -3.78 11.25 4.90
CA GLN A 173 -3.60 12.69 4.73
C GLN A 173 -4.94 13.46 4.67
N GLY A 174 -6.08 12.77 4.73
CA GLY A 174 -7.42 13.36 4.72
C GLY A 174 -8.13 13.32 3.37
N SER A 175 -7.55 12.70 2.33
CA SER A 175 -8.21 12.52 1.03
C SER A 175 -9.13 11.29 1.06
N ILE A 176 -10.24 11.39 1.79
CA ILE A 176 -11.21 10.31 1.98
C ILE A 176 -11.90 9.85 0.69
N ASP A 177 -11.90 10.67 -0.37
CA ASP A 177 -12.46 10.35 -1.69
C ASP A 177 -11.79 9.14 -2.36
N PHE A 178 -10.61 8.72 -1.88
CA PHE A 178 -9.92 7.52 -2.34
C PHE A 178 -10.41 6.23 -1.64
N ALA A 179 -11.22 6.32 -0.58
CA ALA A 179 -11.72 5.17 0.15
C ALA A 179 -12.55 4.21 -0.72
N PRO A 180 -13.48 4.68 -1.60
CA PRO A 180 -14.19 3.80 -2.52
C PRO A 180 -13.27 3.04 -3.48
N ILE A 181 -12.23 3.73 -3.99
CA ILE A 181 -11.24 3.13 -4.89
C ILE A 181 -10.43 2.06 -4.16
N LEU A 182 -9.93 2.38 -2.96
CA LEU A 182 -9.21 1.41 -2.14
C LEU A 182 -10.07 0.20 -1.78
N HIS A 183 -11.33 0.42 -1.41
CA HIS A 183 -12.26 -0.65 -1.07
C HIS A 183 -12.48 -1.58 -2.26
N HIS A 184 -12.72 -1.02 -3.45
CA HIS A 184 -12.89 -1.80 -4.67
C HIS A 184 -11.66 -2.67 -4.97
N ILE A 185 -10.46 -2.09 -4.92
CA ILE A 185 -9.20 -2.82 -5.13
C ILE A 185 -9.02 -3.92 -4.08
N GLN A 186 -9.28 -3.62 -2.81
CA GLN A 186 -9.14 -4.59 -1.72
C GLN A 186 -10.10 -5.78 -1.88
N ARG A 187 -11.34 -5.53 -2.30
CA ARG A 187 -12.32 -6.59 -2.55
C ARG A 187 -11.89 -7.52 -3.68
N ASP A 188 -11.56 -6.96 -4.84
CA ASP A 188 -11.09 -7.73 -5.99
C ASP A 188 -9.82 -8.54 -5.64
N ASN A 189 -8.87 -7.92 -4.94
CA ASN A 189 -7.63 -8.59 -4.55
C ASN A 189 -7.82 -9.65 -3.45
N LEU A 190 -8.85 -9.52 -2.62
CA LEU A 190 -9.26 -10.56 -1.67
C LEU A 190 -9.83 -11.76 -2.43
N GLU A 191 -10.73 -11.53 -3.39
CA GLU A 191 -11.36 -12.58 -4.21
C GLU A 191 -10.33 -13.33 -5.06
N ARG A 192 -9.35 -12.62 -5.63
CA ARG A 192 -8.23 -13.20 -6.39
C ARG A 192 -7.16 -13.88 -5.54
N GLY A 193 -7.22 -13.71 -4.22
CA GLY A 193 -6.27 -14.29 -3.29
C GLY A 193 -4.92 -13.54 -3.16
N SER A 194 -4.76 -12.39 -3.81
CA SER A 194 -3.49 -11.63 -3.84
C SER A 194 -3.20 -10.86 -2.56
N LEU A 195 -4.18 -10.74 -1.66
CA LEU A 195 -3.97 -10.24 -0.29
C LEU A 195 -3.42 -11.29 0.68
N PHE A 196 -3.44 -12.58 0.33
CA PHE A 196 -2.97 -13.63 1.22
C PHE A 196 -1.48 -13.92 1.03
N HIS A 197 -0.82 -14.22 2.15
CA HIS A 197 0.46 -14.89 2.18
C HIS A 197 0.26 -16.22 2.90
N GLN A 198 0.59 -17.35 2.25
CA GLN A 198 0.34 -18.70 2.78
C GLN A 198 -1.12 -18.90 3.25
N ALA A 199 -2.09 -18.47 2.42
CA ALA A 199 -3.53 -18.49 2.71
C ALA A 199 -3.98 -17.69 3.95
N LYS A 200 -3.12 -16.82 4.51
CA LYS A 200 -3.40 -15.96 5.67
C LYS A 200 -3.24 -14.48 5.31
N LEU A 201 -3.98 -13.61 5.99
CA LEU A 201 -3.84 -12.15 5.91
C LEU A 201 -2.85 -11.66 6.96
N SER A 202 -2.10 -10.61 6.66
CA SER A 202 -1.40 -9.88 7.71
C SER A 202 -2.42 -9.16 8.62
N PRO A 203 -2.11 -8.93 9.91
CA PRO A 203 -2.95 -8.10 10.78
C PRO A 203 -3.20 -6.70 10.22
N SER A 204 -2.22 -6.14 9.50
CA SER A 204 -2.33 -4.82 8.87
C SER A 204 -3.30 -4.81 7.69
N ALA A 205 -3.30 -5.87 6.87
CA ALA A 205 -4.27 -6.04 5.79
C ALA A 205 -5.68 -6.22 6.36
N TYR A 206 -5.84 -7.05 7.39
CA TYR A 206 -7.11 -7.27 8.07
C TYR A 206 -7.70 -5.97 8.65
N MET A 207 -6.87 -5.16 9.30
CA MET A 207 -7.26 -3.84 9.78
C MET A 207 -7.60 -2.87 8.64
N SER A 208 -6.76 -2.80 7.62
CA SER A 208 -6.94 -1.85 6.51
C SER A 208 -8.22 -2.14 5.73
N VAL A 209 -8.47 -3.40 5.37
CA VAL A 209 -9.68 -3.81 4.64
C VAL A 209 -10.94 -3.48 5.44
N THR A 210 -10.95 -3.78 6.74
CA THR A 210 -12.09 -3.48 7.61
C THR A 210 -12.35 -1.98 7.72
N LYS A 211 -11.31 -1.20 8.04
CA LYS A 211 -11.43 0.27 8.20
C LYS A 211 -11.93 0.94 6.92
N THR A 212 -11.41 0.53 5.77
CA THR A 212 -11.84 1.08 4.48
C THR A 212 -13.29 0.71 4.19
N ALA A 213 -13.71 -0.55 4.43
CA ALA A 213 -15.09 -0.99 4.24
C ALA A 213 -16.08 -0.21 5.13
N ILE A 214 -15.72 0.00 6.40
CA ILE A 214 -16.50 0.83 7.33
C ILE A 214 -16.61 2.27 6.82
N LEU A 215 -15.50 2.86 6.37
CA LEU A 215 -15.47 4.26 5.91
C LEU A 215 -16.37 4.50 4.69
N VAL A 216 -16.49 3.52 3.79
CA VAL A 216 -17.38 3.61 2.63
C VAL A 216 -18.82 3.19 2.94
N GLY A 217 -19.14 2.90 4.21
CA GLY A 217 -20.47 2.50 4.66
C GLY A 217 -20.86 1.05 4.31
N ALA A 218 -19.91 0.21 3.89
CA ALA A 218 -20.16 -1.20 3.55
C ALA A 218 -20.17 -2.09 4.81
N PHE A 219 -21.05 -1.78 5.77
CA PHE A 219 -21.06 -2.40 7.09
C PHE A 219 -21.32 -3.91 7.07
N GLU A 220 -22.32 -4.38 6.32
CA GLU A 220 -22.61 -5.82 6.21
C GLU A 220 -21.43 -6.59 5.64
N TRP A 221 -20.81 -6.04 4.59
CA TRP A 221 -19.62 -6.63 3.98
C TRP A 221 -18.45 -6.66 4.98
N ALA A 222 -18.24 -5.56 5.72
CA ALA A 222 -17.20 -5.48 6.73
C ALA A 222 -17.39 -6.55 7.81
N LEU A 223 -18.60 -6.71 8.34
CA LEU A 223 -18.89 -7.73 9.36
C LEU A 223 -18.63 -9.15 8.84
N ASN A 224 -19.10 -9.45 7.62
CA ASN A 224 -18.86 -10.75 7.00
C ASN A 224 -17.35 -11.01 6.82
N PHE A 225 -16.59 -10.01 6.36
CA PHE A 225 -15.13 -10.10 6.25
C PHE A 225 -14.46 -10.37 7.61
N ILE A 226 -14.83 -9.60 8.63
CA ILE A 226 -14.29 -9.74 9.99
C ILE A 226 -14.48 -11.16 10.49
N GLU A 227 -15.71 -11.69 10.41
CA GLU A 227 -16.03 -13.02 10.93
C GLU A 227 -15.43 -14.15 10.10
N THR A 228 -15.37 -14.00 8.78
CA THR A 228 -14.82 -15.01 7.86
C THR A 228 -13.31 -15.19 8.05
N TYR A 229 -12.57 -14.11 8.29
CA TYR A 229 -11.10 -14.13 8.26
C TYR A 229 -10.41 -14.04 9.62
N LYS A 230 -11.16 -14.00 10.74
CA LYS A 230 -10.61 -13.87 12.10
C LYS A 230 -9.57 -14.94 12.48
N THR A 231 -9.68 -16.16 11.94
CA THR A 231 -8.74 -17.27 12.21
C THR A 231 -7.61 -17.39 11.18
N ARG A 232 -7.60 -16.52 10.15
CA ARG A 232 -6.67 -16.59 9.02
C ARG A 232 -5.65 -15.47 9.07
N LEU A 233 -5.09 -15.21 10.25
CA LEU A 233 -4.08 -14.17 10.46
C LEU A 233 -2.66 -14.76 10.49
N LEU A 234 -1.77 -14.14 9.72
CA LEU A 234 -0.35 -14.49 9.64
C LEU A 234 0.37 -14.01 10.89
N ASP A 235 1.24 -14.87 11.43
CA ASP A 235 2.12 -14.58 12.58
C ASP A 235 1.42 -13.97 13.80
N ALA A 236 0.12 -14.22 13.93
CA ALA A 236 -0.69 -13.61 14.98
C ALA A 236 -0.47 -14.26 16.36
N GLY A 237 0.02 -15.51 16.40
CA GLY A 237 0.33 -16.22 17.63
C GLY A 237 -0.81 -16.11 18.67
N GLU A 238 -0.45 -15.72 19.88
CA GLU A 238 -1.37 -15.47 20.99
C GLU A 238 -2.17 -14.16 20.84
N ASP A 239 -1.72 -13.23 19.99
CA ASP A 239 -2.38 -11.94 19.73
C ASP A 239 -3.52 -12.03 18.69
N ALA A 240 -3.77 -13.20 18.11
CA ALA A 240 -4.84 -13.38 17.11
C ALA A 240 -6.21 -12.93 17.61
N GLU A 241 -6.53 -13.27 18.86
CA GLU A 241 -7.79 -12.90 19.51
C GLU A 241 -7.85 -11.39 19.78
N ASN A 242 -6.72 -10.77 20.12
CA ASN A 242 -6.61 -9.32 20.29
C ASN A 242 -6.83 -8.59 18.96
N TYR A 243 -6.23 -9.06 17.86
CA TYR A 243 -6.49 -8.47 16.55
C TYR A 243 -7.96 -8.53 16.16
N TYR A 244 -8.60 -9.70 16.34
CA TYR A 244 -10.03 -9.84 16.10
C TYR A 244 -10.86 -8.89 16.99
N GLY A 245 -10.59 -8.85 18.29
CA GLY A 245 -11.30 -8.00 19.25
C GLY A 245 -11.22 -6.51 18.88
N LEU A 246 -10.03 -5.99 18.56
CA LEU A 246 -9.88 -4.59 18.16
C LEU A 246 -10.61 -4.26 16.85
N ILE A 247 -10.57 -5.16 15.88
CA ILE A 247 -11.28 -4.94 14.61
C ILE A 247 -12.80 -5.01 14.80
N LYS A 248 -13.28 -5.93 15.63
CA LYS A 248 -14.69 -6.02 15.99
C LYS A 248 -15.16 -4.80 16.79
N ALA A 249 -14.34 -4.29 17.70
CA ALA A 249 -14.60 -3.04 18.43
C ALA A 249 -14.72 -1.85 17.48
N GLN A 250 -13.88 -1.76 16.44
CA GLN A 250 -13.98 -0.70 15.43
C GLN A 250 -15.29 -0.77 14.65
N TYR A 251 -15.74 -1.98 14.31
CA TYR A 251 -17.04 -2.19 13.67
C TYR A 251 -18.20 -1.75 14.58
N PHE A 252 -18.20 -2.18 15.85
CA PHE A 252 -19.23 -1.79 16.81
C PHE A 252 -19.25 -0.28 17.05
N PHE A 253 -18.09 0.34 17.19
CA PHE A 253 -17.99 1.79 17.31
C PHE A 253 -18.60 2.52 16.11
N ALA A 254 -18.29 2.06 14.89
CA ALA A 254 -18.79 2.69 13.66
C ALA A 254 -20.29 2.50 13.45
N THR A 255 -20.87 1.47 14.06
CA THR A 255 -22.32 1.18 14.00
C THR A 255 -23.08 1.69 15.23
N GLY A 256 -22.44 2.49 16.10
CA GLY A 256 -23.06 3.11 17.27
C GLY A 256 -23.25 2.17 18.48
N GLN A 257 -22.70 0.96 18.44
CA GLN A 257 -22.79 -0.04 19.51
C GLN A 257 -21.62 0.12 20.50
N TYR A 258 -21.58 1.23 21.23
CA TYR A 258 -20.39 1.65 21.98
C TYR A 258 -20.06 0.74 23.18
N GLU A 259 -21.06 0.23 23.89
CA GLU A 259 -20.87 -0.71 25.01
C GLU A 259 -20.28 -2.03 24.49
N ALA A 260 -20.87 -2.59 23.43
CA ALA A 260 -20.34 -3.80 22.80
C ALA A 260 -18.92 -3.59 22.23
N ALA A 261 -18.62 -2.38 21.75
CA ALA A 261 -17.27 -2.02 21.33
C ALA A 261 -16.28 -2.06 22.49
N LEU A 262 -16.68 -1.60 23.68
CA LEU A 262 -15.84 -1.61 24.89
C LEU A 262 -15.59 -3.04 25.38
N ASP A 263 -16.63 -3.89 25.38
CA ASP A 263 -16.58 -5.26 25.88
C ASP A 263 -15.58 -6.14 25.11
N VAL A 264 -15.47 -5.93 23.80
CA VAL A 264 -14.56 -6.72 22.93
C VAL A 264 -13.20 -6.06 22.73
N LEU A 265 -12.98 -4.86 23.28
CA LEU A 265 -11.73 -4.13 23.09
C LEU A 265 -10.59 -4.75 23.91
N PRO A 266 -9.49 -5.18 23.29
CA PRO A 266 -8.39 -5.79 24.02
C PRO A 266 -7.67 -4.80 24.93
N ALA A 267 -7.28 -5.27 26.11
CA ALA A 267 -6.55 -4.45 27.09
C ALA A 267 -5.07 -4.22 26.72
N HIS A 268 -4.47 -5.17 26.00
CA HIS A 268 -3.04 -5.24 25.70
C HIS A 268 -2.78 -5.67 24.26
N PHE A 269 -1.65 -5.23 23.73
CA PHE A 269 -1.09 -5.66 22.45
C PHE A 269 0.43 -5.67 22.57
N ALA A 270 1.10 -6.69 22.01
CA ALA A 270 2.55 -6.65 21.89
C ALA A 270 3.00 -5.58 20.87
N ASP A 271 2.24 -5.44 19.78
CA ASP A 271 2.47 -4.40 18.78
C ASP A 271 1.94 -3.04 19.26
N LEU A 272 2.89 -2.12 19.40
CA LEU A 272 2.68 -0.77 19.90
C LEU A 272 1.69 0.07 19.07
N MET A 273 1.63 -0.14 17.76
CA MET A 273 0.72 0.60 16.88
C MET A 273 -0.73 0.15 17.09
N TYR A 274 -0.97 -1.13 17.35
CA TYR A 274 -2.31 -1.62 17.68
C TYR A 274 -2.71 -1.22 19.10
N LEU A 275 -1.77 -1.20 20.04
CA LEU A 275 -2.00 -0.68 21.39
C LEU A 275 -2.49 0.77 21.35
N ILE A 276 -1.82 1.64 20.59
CA ILE A 276 -2.25 3.04 20.40
C ILE A 276 -3.66 3.10 19.80
N ASN A 277 -3.92 2.34 18.73
CA ASN A 277 -5.23 2.34 18.08
C ASN A 277 -6.33 1.91 19.05
N GLY A 278 -6.08 0.90 19.89
CA GLY A 278 -7.00 0.46 20.93
C GLY A 278 -7.23 1.53 21.99
N LYS A 279 -6.18 2.14 22.52
CA LYS A 279 -6.29 3.25 23.51
C LYS A 279 -7.06 4.45 22.95
N ARG A 280 -6.86 4.75 21.68
CA ARG A 280 -7.58 5.84 21.02
C ARG A 280 -9.06 5.50 20.85
N LEU A 281 -9.36 4.28 20.44
CA LEU A 281 -10.74 3.80 20.32
C LEU A 281 -11.44 3.78 21.68
N GLU A 282 -10.77 3.32 22.74
CA GLU A 282 -11.24 3.37 24.13
C GLU A 282 -11.69 4.79 24.53
N LEU A 283 -10.87 5.80 24.25
CA LEU A 283 -11.22 7.20 24.55
C LEU A 283 -12.40 7.72 23.73
N LYS A 284 -12.50 7.33 22.45
CA LYS A 284 -13.66 7.67 21.62
C LYS A 284 -14.93 7.02 22.15
N ILE A 285 -14.88 5.75 22.54
CA ILE A 285 -16.01 5.02 23.14
C ILE A 285 -16.48 5.72 24.42
N TYR A 286 -15.57 6.02 25.35
CA TYR A 286 -15.94 6.72 26.59
C TYR A 286 -16.52 8.12 26.35
N TYR A 287 -16.10 8.80 25.28
CA TYR A 287 -16.70 10.07 24.87
C TYR A 287 -18.14 9.89 24.39
N GLU A 288 -18.40 8.94 23.48
CA GLU A 288 -19.74 8.71 22.95
C GLU A 288 -20.72 8.17 24.02
N LEU A 289 -20.20 7.46 25.03
CA LEU A 289 -20.97 7.01 26.21
C LEU A 289 -21.17 8.10 27.28
N GLU A 290 -20.65 9.32 27.07
CA GLU A 290 -20.63 10.40 28.07
C GLU A 290 -20.10 9.94 29.44
N SER A 291 -19.15 9.01 29.44
CA SER A 291 -18.72 8.32 30.65
C SER A 291 -17.95 9.25 31.59
N PRO A 292 -18.23 9.23 32.91
CA PRO A 292 -17.44 9.96 33.90
C PRO A 292 -15.98 9.46 33.97
N LEU A 293 -15.68 8.28 33.43
CA LEU A 293 -14.34 7.71 33.39
C LEU A 293 -13.43 8.36 32.34
N LEU A 294 -13.99 9.12 31.39
CA LEU A 294 -13.23 9.68 30.28
C LEU A 294 -12.04 10.55 30.75
N SER A 295 -12.24 11.41 31.75
CA SER A 295 -11.20 12.30 32.26
C SER A 295 -10.01 11.51 32.82
N TYR A 296 -10.28 10.49 33.64
CA TYR A 296 -9.26 9.61 34.20
C TYR A 296 -8.50 8.84 33.10
N ARG A 297 -9.22 8.38 32.07
CA ARG A 297 -8.63 7.67 30.93
C ARG A 297 -7.76 8.58 30.06
N ILE A 298 -8.19 9.83 29.85
CA ILE A 298 -7.40 10.85 29.17
C ILE A 298 -6.08 11.08 29.92
N ASP A 299 -6.11 11.26 31.24
CA ASP A 299 -4.92 11.54 32.02
C ASP A 299 -3.97 10.34 32.10
N ALA A 300 -4.51 9.12 32.24
CA ALA A 300 -3.73 7.89 32.14
C ALA A 300 -3.03 7.78 30.77
N TYR A 301 -3.74 8.11 29.68
CA TYR A 301 -3.16 8.04 28.34
C TYR A 301 -2.11 9.14 28.09
N LYS A 302 -2.32 10.36 28.61
CA LYS A 302 -1.27 11.41 28.59
C LYS A 302 0.00 10.95 29.30
N MET A 303 -0.13 10.35 30.49
CA MET A 303 1.00 9.82 31.25
C MET A 303 1.71 8.70 30.50
N TYR A 304 0.96 7.82 29.83
CA TYR A 304 1.53 6.77 29.00
C TYR A 304 2.36 7.36 27.84
N ILE A 305 1.82 8.32 27.09
CA ILE A 305 2.53 8.97 25.98
C ILE A 305 3.76 9.75 26.45
N SER A 306 3.69 10.42 27.62
CA SER A 306 4.81 11.20 28.14
C SER A 306 5.96 10.33 28.66
N ARG A 307 5.65 9.17 29.27
CA ARG A 307 6.65 8.22 29.79
C ARG A 307 7.24 7.32 28.70
N SER A 308 6.56 7.18 27.57
CA SER A 308 7.02 6.34 26.48
C SER A 308 8.31 6.90 25.88
N SER A 309 9.36 6.07 25.88
CA SER A 309 10.70 6.51 25.48
C SER A 309 10.73 6.94 24.00
N GLY A 310 11.71 7.78 23.65
CA GLY A 310 11.94 8.14 22.25
C GLY A 310 12.32 6.97 21.34
N LYS A 311 12.70 5.82 21.93
CA LYS A 311 12.93 4.56 21.21
C LYS A 311 11.63 3.83 20.87
N MET A 312 10.57 4.03 21.64
CA MET A 312 9.24 3.43 21.39
C MET A 312 8.44 4.27 20.39
N PHE A 313 8.47 5.59 20.52
CA PHE A 313 7.73 6.48 19.62
C PHE A 313 8.61 7.48 18.89
N SER A 314 8.46 7.50 17.57
CA SER A 314 8.96 8.59 16.75
C SER A 314 8.37 9.93 17.23
N PRO A 315 9.09 11.06 17.06
CA PRO A 315 8.57 12.38 17.40
C PRO A 315 7.20 12.67 16.75
N LYS A 316 7.01 12.19 15.51
CA LYS A 316 5.75 12.31 14.76
C LYS A 316 4.58 11.61 15.46
N ILE A 317 4.75 10.36 15.90
CA ILE A 317 3.69 9.61 16.60
C ILE A 317 3.35 10.29 17.93
N ARG A 318 4.36 10.72 18.71
CA ARG A 318 4.13 11.44 19.97
C ARG A 318 3.35 12.73 19.77
N GLU A 319 3.68 13.49 18.73
CA GLU A 319 2.96 14.72 18.40
C GLU A 319 1.50 14.42 18.00
N LEU A 320 1.30 13.39 17.18
CA LEU A 320 -0.02 12.95 16.70
C LEU A 320 -0.96 12.57 17.86
N GLU A 321 -0.50 11.73 18.80
CA GLU A 321 -1.30 11.34 19.96
C GLU A 321 -1.52 12.50 20.93
N ARG A 322 -0.48 13.30 21.21
CA ARG A 322 -0.60 14.46 22.10
C ARG A 322 -1.61 15.48 21.57
N ASN A 323 -1.60 15.73 20.27
CA ASN A 323 -2.57 16.64 19.64
C ASN A 323 -4.00 16.08 19.76
N PHE A 324 -4.20 14.78 19.51
CA PHE A 324 -5.50 14.13 19.69
C PHE A 324 -6.03 14.29 21.13
N ILE A 325 -5.23 13.92 22.13
CA ILE A 325 -5.64 13.95 23.54
C ILE A 325 -5.97 15.37 24.00
N ASN A 326 -5.13 16.35 23.62
CA ASN A 326 -5.34 17.74 24.01
C ASN A 326 -6.59 18.34 23.37
N LEU A 327 -6.92 17.95 22.14
CA LEU A 327 -8.13 18.41 21.46
C LEU A 327 -9.37 17.72 22.00
N LEU A 328 -9.31 16.41 22.28
CA LEU A 328 -10.41 15.69 22.93
C LEU A 328 -10.77 16.31 24.28
N LEU A 329 -9.78 16.63 25.11
CA LEU A 329 -10.02 17.31 26.39
C LEU A 329 -10.67 18.70 26.20
N GLN A 330 -10.22 19.48 25.21
CA GLN A 330 -10.81 20.79 24.92
C GLN A 330 -12.27 20.69 24.50
N ILE A 331 -12.62 19.67 23.71
CA ILE A 331 -13.99 19.37 23.27
C ILE A 331 -14.84 18.91 24.45
N GLN A 332 -14.33 18.02 25.29
CA GLN A 332 -15.02 17.55 26.50
C GLN A 332 -15.38 18.72 27.43
N GLN A 333 -14.45 19.67 27.61
CA GLN A 333 -14.64 20.86 28.45
C GLN A 333 -15.39 22.00 27.74
N CYS A 334 -15.79 21.82 26.47
CA CYS A 334 -16.52 22.82 25.73
C CYS A 334 -18.01 22.72 26.07
N THR A 335 -18.57 23.80 26.60
CA THR A 335 -20.01 23.93 26.83
C THR A 335 -20.75 23.98 25.50
N GLN A 336 -21.95 23.40 25.47
CA GLN A 336 -22.85 23.50 24.34
C GLN A 336 -23.20 24.97 24.04
N GLY A 337 -23.18 25.38 22.77
CA GLY A 337 -23.52 26.74 22.33
C GLY A 337 -22.39 27.78 22.44
N ASP A 338 -21.19 27.43 22.94
CA ASP A 338 -20.03 28.32 22.98
C ASP A 338 -19.37 28.46 21.59
N SER A 339 -20.07 29.19 20.70
CA SER A 339 -19.64 29.42 19.31
C SER A 339 -18.20 29.95 19.17
N PRO A 340 -17.73 30.93 19.99
CA PRO A 340 -16.34 31.38 19.94
C PRO A 340 -15.32 30.30 20.29
N ARG A 341 -15.61 29.43 21.28
CA ARG A 341 -14.71 28.33 21.64
C ARG A 341 -14.73 27.23 20.60
N VAL A 342 -15.89 26.88 20.05
CA VAL A 342 -16.00 25.89 18.96
C VAL A 342 -15.20 26.34 17.74
N ALA A 343 -15.36 27.59 17.30
CA ALA A 343 -14.60 28.13 16.16
C ALA A 343 -13.08 28.04 16.36
N ARG A 344 -12.60 28.36 17.58
CA ARG A 344 -11.18 28.23 17.95
C ARG A 344 -10.69 26.78 17.89
N ILE A 345 -11.46 25.83 18.41
CA ILE A 345 -11.09 24.40 18.38
C ILE A 345 -11.07 23.89 16.93
N ILE A 346 -12.06 24.26 16.11
CA ILE A 346 -12.09 23.91 14.67
C ILE A 346 -10.86 24.43 13.94
N SER A 347 -10.47 25.70 14.16
CA SER A 347 -9.25 26.27 13.55
C SER A 347 -8.01 25.46 13.93
N ARG A 348 -7.86 25.16 15.23
CA ARG A 348 -6.74 24.33 15.72
C ARG A 348 -6.71 22.95 15.08
N ILE A 349 -7.87 22.28 14.95
CA ILE A 349 -7.94 20.96 14.30
C ILE A 349 -7.44 21.03 12.84
N LYS A 350 -7.83 22.09 12.10
CA LYS A 350 -7.43 22.30 10.70
C LYS A 350 -5.95 22.66 10.55
N GLU A 351 -5.39 23.44 11.48
CA GLU A 351 -3.98 23.88 11.45
C GLU A 351 -2.99 22.77 11.82
N LYS A 352 -3.40 21.77 12.61
CA LYS A 352 -2.49 20.70 13.05
C LYS A 352 -2.10 19.79 11.90
N LYS A 353 -0.81 19.80 11.54
CA LYS A 353 -0.20 18.89 10.56
C LYS A 353 -0.39 17.42 10.95
N TYR A 354 -0.05 17.05 12.18
CA TYR A 354 -0.17 15.67 12.70
C TYR A 354 -1.28 15.59 13.73
N LEU A 355 -2.40 14.97 13.37
CA LEU A 355 -3.55 14.80 14.24
C LEU A 355 -4.25 13.49 13.92
N ALA A 356 -4.44 12.65 14.95
CA ALA A 356 -5.27 11.47 14.84
C ALA A 356 -6.75 11.83 14.79
N GLU A 357 -7.56 11.00 14.12
CA GLU A 357 -9.03 11.05 14.19
C GLU A 357 -9.58 12.45 13.87
N ARG A 358 -8.95 13.16 12.94
CA ARG A 358 -9.27 14.55 12.60
C ARG A 358 -10.76 14.72 12.28
N ASP A 359 -11.31 13.84 11.45
CA ASP A 359 -12.70 13.94 10.99
C ASP A 359 -13.68 13.71 12.12
N TRP A 360 -13.42 12.73 12.98
CA TRP A 360 -14.23 12.48 14.17
C TRP A 360 -14.15 13.65 15.17
N LEU A 361 -12.97 14.23 15.41
CA LEU A 361 -12.83 15.42 16.27
C LEU A 361 -13.59 16.63 15.69
N LEU A 362 -13.56 16.82 14.37
CA LEU A 362 -14.34 17.86 13.68
C LEU A 362 -15.84 17.64 13.85
N GLU A 363 -16.32 16.41 13.66
CA GLU A 363 -17.72 16.05 13.88
C GLU A 363 -18.15 16.35 15.32
N LYS A 364 -17.38 15.89 16.32
CA LYS A 364 -17.71 16.09 17.74
C LYS A 364 -17.70 17.56 18.16
N VAL A 365 -16.74 18.36 17.69
CA VAL A 365 -16.73 19.80 18.02
C VAL A 365 -17.86 20.56 17.32
N GLN A 366 -18.22 20.20 16.09
CA GLN A 366 -19.35 20.80 15.39
C GLN A 366 -20.68 20.46 16.07
N ALA A 367 -20.80 19.26 16.64
CA ALA A 367 -21.97 18.90 17.43
C ALA A 367 -22.15 19.79 18.67
N LYS A 368 -21.08 20.41 19.20
CA LYS A 368 -21.15 21.39 20.30
C LYS A 368 -21.72 22.75 19.91
N SER A 369 -21.84 23.06 18.61
CA SER A 369 -22.46 24.29 18.12
C SER A 369 -23.98 24.23 18.05
N ARG A 370 -24.57 23.02 18.06
CA ARG A 370 -26.03 22.83 18.08
C ARG A 370 -26.59 23.18 19.45
#